data_AF-A0A1H9BNH9-F1
#
_entry.id   AF-A0A1H9BNH9-F1
#
_cell.length_a   1.000
_cell.length_b   1.000
_cell.length_c   1.000
_cell.angle_alpha   90.00
_cell.angle_beta   90.00
_cell.angle_gamma   90.00
#
_symmetry.space_group_name_H-M   'P 1'
#
loop_
_entity.id
_entity.type
_entity.pdbx_description
1 polymer ?
#
loop_
_entity_poly.entity_id
_entity_poly.type
_entity_poly.pdbx_seq_one_letter_code
_entity_poly.pdbx_strand_id
1 'polypeptide(L)'
;MRIVVPRQPTARFSDAWRHCVGTGRLDLALRRDYQESLGLVQREIGFRHIRGHGLLSDGMGVHRPYDHAGERRVRHVFTYVDQVVDAYLEAGVAPFVELGFMPSGLASGEDTVFWWKGNITPPRDEKEWADLVRAVIGHLADRYGIDQVRRWPIEVWNEPNLAPFWSAGQDAYHRLYEVTSLAVKEVDAELRVGGPSLAPGYEDEWIQRFAEFVEARDLPIDFVSRHAYSSGPVRPVPFGAHQTLMPASALLEQFGAPRRQLAGTGLADLPVHITEFNSSYRPDNPIHDTAFHAAYLAPVLANGGDVADSFSYWTFSDVFEEVGVPTAPFHGGFGLLTHRQVKKPTYHLYAFMAEMGEQMLARGEDHLVTRHGDGRVTVLAWAPADPAGGEPVDGHTVRLSLPVGAPDARGSAFALRRSVSEDAGNPWAAWCEMGRPLAPDNRRLDALREAAEPARSHRSVPVAGGRADVDLVLGRNEVTLLELTPVVDETPEWWNDDRLFGLGTEDFDASADRS
;
A
#
# COMPACT_ATOMS: atom_id res chain seq x y z
N MET A 1 -7.21 16.92 27.31
CA MET A 1 -7.18 15.89 28.38
C MET A 1 -6.00 14.96 28.11
N ARG A 2 -5.28 14.45 29.11
CA ARG A 2 -4.20 13.46 28.90
C ARG A 2 -4.83 12.06 28.85
N ILE A 3 -4.48 11.27 27.84
CA ILE A 3 -4.95 9.90 27.65
C ILE A 3 -4.00 8.96 28.38
N VAL A 4 -4.53 8.20 29.32
CA VAL A 4 -3.76 7.20 30.08
C VAL A 4 -3.80 5.88 29.33
N VAL A 5 -2.73 5.56 28.60
CA VAL A 5 -2.64 4.33 27.80
C VAL A 5 -2.57 3.09 28.72
N PRO A 6 -3.35 2.02 28.48
CA PRO A 6 -3.34 0.86 29.35
C PRO A 6 -1.99 0.12 29.27
N ARG A 7 -1.60 -0.53 30.37
CA ARG A 7 -0.37 -1.37 30.41
C ARG A 7 -0.54 -2.70 29.69
N GLN A 8 -1.76 -3.23 29.70
CA GLN A 8 -2.06 -4.51 29.05
C GLN A 8 -2.46 -4.26 27.60
N PRO A 9 -1.96 -5.08 26.65
CA PRO A 9 -2.42 -5.01 25.27
C PRO A 9 -3.91 -5.30 25.19
N THR A 10 -4.60 -4.57 24.32
CA THR A 10 -6.04 -4.76 24.04
C THR A 10 -6.25 -5.74 22.90
N ALA A 11 -5.31 -5.80 21.94
CA ALA A 11 -5.28 -6.79 20.87
C ALA A 11 -3.86 -6.89 20.27
N ARG A 12 -3.69 -7.79 19.29
CA ARG A 12 -2.54 -7.78 18.38
C ARG A 12 -2.85 -6.82 17.23
N PHE A 13 -1.90 -5.97 16.87
CA PHE A 13 -2.04 -5.10 15.71
C PHE A 13 -1.94 -5.94 14.42
N SER A 14 -2.96 -5.82 13.57
CA SER A 14 -3.07 -6.59 12.33
C SER A 14 -1.98 -6.18 11.33
N ASP A 15 -1.48 -7.15 10.56
CA ASP A 15 -0.53 -6.93 9.46
C ASP A 15 -1.21 -6.84 8.09
N ALA A 16 -2.55 -6.77 8.04
CA ALA A 16 -3.36 -6.65 6.83
C ALA A 16 -2.92 -5.48 5.92
N TRP A 17 -2.46 -4.38 6.51
CA TRP A 17 -1.99 -3.17 5.79
C TRP A 17 -0.74 -3.40 4.94
N ARG A 18 0.07 -4.41 5.26
CA ARG A 18 1.26 -4.81 4.48
C ARG A 18 1.12 -6.18 3.82
N HIS A 19 -0.10 -6.72 3.79
CA HIS A 19 -0.34 -7.99 3.13
C HIS A 19 -0.10 -7.88 1.63
N CYS A 20 -0.55 -6.80 0.98
CA CYS A 20 -0.40 -6.61 -0.46
C CYS A 20 -0.12 -5.15 -0.79
N VAL A 21 0.57 -4.90 -1.91
CA VAL A 21 0.69 -3.57 -2.52
C VAL A 21 0.41 -3.64 -4.03
N GLY A 22 -0.18 -2.58 -4.56
CA GLY A 22 -0.50 -2.44 -5.97
C GLY A 22 0.72 -2.08 -6.81
N THR A 23 0.69 -2.42 -8.09
CA THR A 23 1.70 -2.04 -9.08
C THR A 23 1.06 -1.69 -10.41
N GLY A 24 1.72 -0.84 -11.22
CA GLY A 24 1.42 -0.78 -12.65
C GLY A 24 1.55 -2.14 -13.33
N ARG A 25 1.11 -2.21 -14.59
CA ARG A 25 1.06 -3.45 -15.37
C ARG A 25 2.37 -4.25 -15.33
N LEU A 26 2.27 -5.58 -15.37
CA LEU A 26 3.38 -6.49 -15.03
C LEU A 26 4.64 -6.31 -15.89
N ASP A 27 4.54 -5.97 -17.17
CA ASP A 27 5.73 -5.80 -18.02
C ASP A 27 6.57 -4.56 -17.67
N LEU A 28 6.01 -3.62 -16.88
CA LEU A 28 6.79 -2.53 -16.29
C LEU A 28 7.83 -3.03 -15.27
N ALA A 29 7.63 -4.22 -14.69
CA ALA A 29 8.59 -4.82 -13.75
C ALA A 29 9.91 -5.25 -14.40
N LEU A 30 9.97 -5.28 -15.74
CA LEU A 30 11.21 -5.46 -16.50
C LEU A 30 12.10 -4.20 -16.48
N ARG A 31 11.58 -3.05 -16.03
CA ARG A 31 12.33 -1.79 -16.00
C ARG A 31 13.22 -1.73 -14.76
N ARG A 32 14.45 -1.26 -14.93
CA ARG A 32 15.38 -1.04 -13.82
C ARG A 32 14.82 -0.13 -12.73
N ASP A 33 14.19 0.99 -13.11
CA ASP A 33 13.60 1.96 -12.16
C ASP A 33 12.50 1.32 -11.31
N TYR A 34 11.77 0.35 -11.85
CA TYR A 34 10.79 -0.44 -11.12
C TYR A 34 11.47 -1.32 -10.07
N GLN A 35 12.49 -2.09 -10.48
CA GLN A 35 13.18 -3.05 -9.62
C GLN A 35 13.94 -2.35 -8.49
N GLU A 36 14.55 -1.19 -8.76
CA GLU A 36 15.19 -0.35 -7.75
C GLU A 36 14.17 0.18 -6.72
N SER A 37 13.00 0.63 -7.19
CA SER A 37 11.89 1.03 -6.32
C SER A 37 11.36 -0.13 -5.48
N LEU A 38 11.18 -1.32 -6.07
CA LEU A 38 10.68 -2.49 -5.37
C LEU A 38 11.65 -2.94 -4.28
N GLY A 39 12.95 -2.98 -4.59
CA GLY A 39 13.97 -3.32 -3.61
C GLY A 39 14.01 -2.32 -2.44
N LEU A 40 13.79 -1.03 -2.68
CA LEU A 40 13.70 -0.04 -1.61
C LEU A 40 12.47 -0.26 -0.71
N VAL A 41 11.30 -0.41 -1.31
CA VAL A 41 10.04 -0.64 -0.58
C VAL A 41 10.11 -1.94 0.25
N GLN A 42 10.67 -3.01 -0.30
CA GLN A 42 10.78 -4.27 0.44
C GLN A 42 11.75 -4.20 1.62
N ARG A 43 12.85 -3.46 1.50
CA ARG A 43 13.80 -3.27 2.61
C ARG A 43 13.22 -2.46 3.78
N GLU A 44 12.44 -1.42 3.48
CA GLU A 44 11.96 -0.48 4.52
C GLU A 44 10.53 -0.76 4.99
N ILE A 45 9.69 -1.45 4.20
CA ILE A 45 8.26 -1.69 4.52
C ILE A 45 7.96 -3.20 4.59
N GLY A 46 8.38 -3.97 3.58
CA GLY A 46 8.22 -5.43 3.53
C GLY A 46 6.77 -5.88 3.29
N PHE A 47 6.28 -5.77 2.06
CA PHE A 47 4.96 -6.30 1.66
C PHE A 47 5.04 -7.78 1.32
N ARG A 48 4.00 -8.56 1.68
CA ARG A 48 3.96 -10.00 1.38
C ARG A 48 3.62 -10.31 -0.07
N HIS A 49 2.68 -9.56 -0.64
CA HIS A 49 2.20 -9.74 -2.00
C HIS A 49 2.26 -8.45 -2.83
N ILE A 50 2.28 -8.62 -4.15
CA ILE A 50 2.20 -7.54 -5.14
C ILE A 50 1.15 -7.86 -6.20
N ARG A 51 0.21 -6.94 -6.43
CA ARG A 51 -0.94 -7.10 -7.33
C ARG A 51 -0.87 -6.08 -8.46
N GLY A 52 -1.03 -6.50 -9.71
CA GLY A 52 -1.13 -5.58 -10.85
C GLY A 52 -1.70 -6.21 -12.11
N HIS A 53 -1.99 -5.35 -13.08
CA HIS A 53 -2.70 -5.74 -14.30
C HIS A 53 -1.80 -6.37 -15.37
N GLY A 54 -2.44 -7.06 -16.31
CA GLY A 54 -1.87 -7.27 -17.64
C GLY A 54 -0.89 -8.44 -17.75
N LEU A 55 -0.97 -9.42 -16.85
CA LEU A 55 -0.25 -10.70 -16.98
C LEU A 55 -0.50 -11.35 -18.35
N LEU A 56 -1.73 -11.28 -18.85
CA LEU A 56 -2.16 -11.91 -20.10
C LEU A 56 -2.20 -10.94 -21.28
N SER A 57 -1.95 -9.65 -21.04
CA SER A 57 -1.88 -8.64 -22.10
C SER A 57 -0.68 -8.87 -23.03
N ASP A 58 -0.77 -8.35 -24.26
CA ASP A 58 0.22 -8.62 -25.32
C ASP A 58 1.66 -8.18 -24.98
N GLY A 59 1.82 -7.22 -24.07
CA GLY A 59 3.12 -6.76 -23.56
C GLY A 59 3.90 -7.87 -22.84
N MET A 60 3.22 -8.72 -22.06
CA MET A 60 3.82 -9.93 -21.47
C MET A 60 4.01 -11.04 -22.49
N GLY A 61 3.13 -11.08 -23.50
CA GLY A 61 3.31 -11.90 -24.68
C GLY A 61 3.07 -13.39 -24.50
N VAL A 62 2.30 -13.75 -23.47
CA VAL A 62 2.03 -15.14 -23.09
C VAL A 62 1.32 -15.89 -24.21
N HIS A 63 0.27 -15.32 -24.80
CA HIS A 63 -0.49 -15.95 -25.88
C HIS A 63 0.10 -15.59 -27.26
N ARG A 64 0.55 -16.61 -28.01
CA ARG A 64 1.15 -16.44 -29.35
C ARG A 64 0.51 -17.39 -30.36
N PRO A 65 -0.54 -16.95 -31.09
CA PRO A 65 -1.09 -17.73 -32.19
C PRO A 65 -0.12 -17.75 -33.38
N TYR A 66 -0.07 -18.87 -34.10
CA TYR A 66 0.73 -19.03 -35.32
C TYR A 66 0.05 -20.03 -36.26
N ASP A 67 0.34 -19.92 -37.56
CA ASP A 67 -0.13 -20.87 -38.57
C ASP A 67 0.95 -21.89 -38.90
N HIS A 68 0.59 -23.18 -38.91
CA HIS A 68 1.45 -24.24 -39.38
C HIS A 68 0.65 -25.26 -40.18
N ALA A 69 1.10 -25.55 -41.42
CA ALA A 69 0.43 -26.47 -42.33
C ALA A 69 -1.07 -26.16 -42.57
N GLY A 70 -1.46 -24.89 -42.51
CA GLY A 70 -2.85 -24.45 -42.72
C GLY A 70 -3.74 -24.54 -41.47
N GLU A 71 -3.17 -24.89 -40.31
CA GLU A 71 -3.89 -24.94 -39.03
C GLU A 71 -3.41 -23.81 -38.11
N ARG A 72 -4.36 -23.07 -37.52
CA ARG A 72 -4.07 -22.13 -36.43
C ARG A 72 -3.72 -22.91 -35.17
N ARG A 73 -2.57 -22.60 -34.59
CA ARG A 73 -2.06 -23.16 -33.34
C ARG A 73 -1.71 -22.02 -32.39
N VAL A 74 -1.56 -22.35 -31.11
CA VAL A 74 -1.16 -21.39 -30.07
C VAL A 74 0.09 -21.92 -29.38
N ARG A 75 1.03 -21.03 -29.13
CA ARG A 75 2.18 -21.26 -28.25
C ARG A 75 2.05 -20.36 -27.04
N HIS A 76 2.20 -20.93 -25.85
CA HIS A 76 2.32 -20.16 -24.62
C HIS A 76 3.79 -19.84 -24.33
N VAL A 77 4.12 -18.58 -24.07
CA VAL A 77 5.50 -18.08 -23.89
C VAL A 77 5.65 -17.44 -22.51
N PHE A 78 6.61 -17.92 -21.72
CA PHE A 78 6.76 -17.49 -20.33
C PHE A 78 8.02 -16.66 -20.05
N THR A 79 8.80 -16.30 -21.08
CA THR A 79 10.10 -15.61 -20.92
C THR A 79 10.04 -14.33 -20.07
N TYR A 80 9.00 -13.50 -20.24
CA TYR A 80 8.84 -12.29 -19.43
C TYR A 80 8.11 -12.55 -18.12
N VAL A 81 7.20 -13.52 -18.07
CA VAL A 81 6.56 -13.95 -16.82
C VAL A 81 7.62 -14.41 -15.84
N ASP A 82 8.56 -15.25 -16.29
CA ASP A 82 9.68 -15.76 -15.49
C ASP A 82 10.52 -14.61 -14.94
N GLN A 83 10.94 -13.65 -15.78
CA GLN A 83 11.76 -12.53 -15.32
C GLN A 83 11.04 -11.65 -14.28
N VAL A 84 9.74 -11.41 -14.46
CA VAL A 84 8.95 -10.60 -13.52
C VAL A 84 8.78 -11.34 -12.19
N VAL A 85 8.37 -12.61 -12.23
CA VAL A 85 8.14 -13.39 -11.00
C VAL A 85 9.46 -13.69 -10.29
N ASP A 86 10.55 -13.98 -11.01
CA ASP A 86 11.88 -14.14 -10.42
C ASP A 86 12.30 -12.86 -9.68
N ALA A 87 12.14 -11.68 -10.31
CA ALA A 87 12.45 -10.39 -9.67
C ALA A 87 11.58 -10.11 -8.42
N TYR A 88 10.31 -10.50 -8.43
CA TYR A 88 9.43 -10.39 -7.26
C TYR A 88 9.91 -11.27 -6.11
N LEU A 89 10.18 -12.55 -6.39
CA LEU A 89 10.62 -13.50 -5.38
C LEU A 89 12.01 -13.17 -4.82
N GLU A 90 12.94 -12.71 -5.66
CA GLU A 90 14.25 -12.21 -5.25
C GLU A 90 14.14 -10.99 -4.32
N ALA A 91 13.16 -10.12 -4.55
CA ALA A 91 12.86 -8.98 -3.67
C ALA A 91 12.08 -9.38 -2.40
N GLY A 92 11.67 -10.63 -2.27
CA GLY A 92 10.94 -11.15 -1.10
C GLY A 92 9.42 -10.93 -1.14
N VAL A 93 8.83 -10.67 -2.31
CA VAL A 93 7.38 -10.46 -2.48
C VAL A 93 6.77 -11.50 -3.42
N ALA A 94 5.58 -12.00 -3.08
CA ALA A 94 4.86 -12.98 -3.88
C ALA A 94 3.83 -12.33 -4.82
N PRO A 95 3.56 -12.88 -6.01
CA PRO A 95 2.45 -12.41 -6.84
C PRO A 95 1.09 -12.60 -6.15
N PHE A 96 0.27 -11.56 -6.18
CA PHE A 96 -1.19 -11.69 -6.15
C PHE A 96 -1.63 -11.64 -7.62
N VAL A 97 -1.93 -12.80 -8.18
CA VAL A 97 -2.09 -13.00 -9.62
C VAL A 97 -3.42 -12.45 -10.07
N GLU A 98 -3.40 -11.48 -10.99
CA GLU A 98 -4.61 -11.07 -11.73
C GLU A 98 -4.60 -11.71 -13.12
N LEU A 99 -5.67 -12.45 -13.43
CA LEU A 99 -5.88 -13.06 -14.75
C LEU A 99 -6.58 -12.06 -15.69
N GLY A 100 -5.79 -11.17 -16.28
CA GLY A 100 -6.24 -10.18 -17.26
C GLY A 100 -5.07 -9.44 -17.93
N PHE A 101 -5.32 -8.58 -18.92
CA PHE A 101 -6.56 -8.49 -19.70
C PHE A 101 -6.53 -9.50 -20.86
N MET A 102 -7.46 -9.42 -21.80
CA MET A 102 -7.57 -10.38 -22.90
C MET A 102 -6.39 -10.20 -23.88
N PRO A 103 -5.64 -11.27 -24.23
CA PRO A 103 -4.68 -11.19 -25.33
C PRO A 103 -5.39 -10.91 -26.66
N SER A 104 -4.82 -10.06 -27.53
CA SER A 104 -5.49 -9.70 -28.79
C SER A 104 -5.75 -10.90 -29.71
N GLY A 105 -4.89 -11.92 -29.63
CA GLY A 105 -5.03 -13.17 -30.36
C GLY A 105 -6.23 -14.03 -29.95
N LEU A 106 -6.89 -13.72 -28.83
CA LEU A 106 -8.04 -14.45 -28.26
C LEU A 106 -9.29 -13.57 -28.04
N ALA A 107 -9.14 -12.25 -28.12
CA ALA A 107 -10.25 -11.29 -27.97
C ALA A 107 -11.41 -11.51 -28.96
N SER A 108 -12.64 -11.26 -28.50
CA SER A 108 -13.86 -11.29 -29.33
C SER A 108 -14.16 -9.97 -30.02
N GLY A 109 -13.52 -8.87 -29.61
CA GLY A 109 -13.65 -7.55 -30.22
C GLY A 109 -12.41 -6.67 -30.03
N GLU A 110 -12.52 -5.40 -30.40
CA GLU A 110 -11.39 -4.46 -30.44
C GLU A 110 -11.40 -3.43 -29.30
N ASP A 111 -12.37 -3.50 -28.38
CA ASP A 111 -12.44 -2.54 -27.27
C ASP A 111 -11.24 -2.70 -26.34
N THR A 112 -10.62 -1.57 -25.98
CA THR A 112 -9.43 -1.54 -25.14
C THR A 112 -9.50 -0.45 -24.08
N VAL A 113 -8.79 -0.67 -22.98
CA VAL A 113 -8.60 0.29 -21.88
C VAL A 113 -7.15 0.77 -21.81
N PHE A 114 -6.97 1.97 -21.25
CA PHE A 114 -5.69 2.62 -21.00
C PHE A 114 -4.86 2.99 -22.24
N TRP A 115 -3.78 3.74 -22.02
CA TRP A 115 -2.82 4.12 -23.07
C TRP A 115 -2.14 2.91 -23.72
N TRP A 116 -1.89 1.85 -22.95
CA TRP A 116 -1.26 0.61 -23.42
C TRP A 116 -2.24 -0.40 -24.04
N LYS A 117 -3.53 -0.04 -24.17
CA LYS A 117 -4.55 -0.76 -24.93
C LYS A 117 -4.78 -2.22 -24.51
N GLY A 118 -4.99 -2.46 -23.22
CA GLY A 118 -5.43 -3.78 -22.73
C GLY A 118 -6.82 -4.11 -23.28
N ASN A 119 -7.02 -5.28 -23.89
CA ASN A 119 -8.31 -5.61 -24.50
C ASN A 119 -9.33 -6.08 -23.45
N ILE A 120 -10.51 -5.47 -23.46
CA ILE A 120 -11.54 -5.65 -22.41
C ILE A 120 -12.71 -6.54 -22.83
N THR A 121 -12.58 -7.23 -23.95
CA THR A 121 -13.63 -8.08 -24.50
C THR A 121 -13.51 -9.52 -23.99
N PRO A 122 -14.62 -10.28 -23.98
CA PRO A 122 -14.57 -11.72 -23.71
C PRO A 122 -13.62 -12.48 -24.64
N PRO A 123 -13.23 -13.71 -24.27
CA PRO A 123 -12.54 -14.58 -25.22
C PRO A 123 -13.50 -14.99 -26.33
N ARG A 124 -13.02 -15.04 -27.57
CA ARG A 124 -13.79 -15.59 -28.72
C ARG A 124 -13.95 -17.11 -28.67
N ASP A 125 -13.13 -17.78 -27.86
CA ASP A 125 -13.14 -19.22 -27.64
C ASP A 125 -12.84 -19.49 -26.16
N GLU A 126 -13.85 -19.96 -25.42
CA GLU A 126 -13.74 -20.25 -23.99
C GLU A 126 -12.79 -21.41 -23.68
N LYS A 127 -12.68 -22.38 -24.59
CA LYS A 127 -11.78 -23.52 -24.41
C LYS A 127 -10.33 -23.06 -24.54
N GLU A 128 -10.04 -22.22 -25.52
CA GLU A 128 -8.71 -21.63 -25.69
C GLU A 128 -8.34 -20.73 -24.51
N TRP A 129 -9.30 -19.99 -23.93
CA TRP A 129 -9.11 -19.26 -22.67
C TRP A 129 -8.76 -20.20 -21.52
N ALA A 130 -9.51 -21.28 -21.32
CA ALA A 130 -9.23 -22.26 -20.27
C ALA A 130 -7.85 -22.92 -20.47
N ASP A 131 -7.46 -23.21 -21.71
CA ASP A 131 -6.13 -23.75 -22.04
C ASP A 131 -5.00 -22.75 -21.71
N LEU A 132 -5.21 -21.46 -21.95
CA LEU A 132 -4.29 -20.40 -21.56
C LEU A 132 -4.14 -20.33 -20.02
N VAL A 133 -5.26 -20.32 -19.29
CA VAL A 133 -5.25 -20.29 -17.81
C VAL A 133 -4.51 -21.51 -17.25
N ARG A 134 -4.85 -22.73 -17.70
CA ARG A 134 -4.15 -23.96 -17.28
C ARG A 134 -2.65 -23.89 -17.57
N ALA A 135 -2.27 -23.40 -18.74
CA ALA A 135 -0.86 -23.32 -19.11
C ALA A 135 -0.08 -22.31 -18.26
N VAL A 136 -0.66 -21.15 -17.95
CA VAL A 136 -0.03 -20.15 -17.09
C VAL A 136 0.14 -20.67 -15.67
N ILE A 137 -0.95 -21.17 -15.07
CA ILE A 137 -0.92 -21.65 -13.68
C ILE A 137 -0.06 -22.91 -13.55
N GLY A 138 -0.16 -23.84 -14.50
CA GLY A 138 0.69 -25.03 -14.56
C GLY A 138 2.17 -24.67 -14.68
N HIS A 139 2.52 -23.70 -15.54
CA HIS A 139 3.91 -23.24 -15.66
C HIS A 139 4.44 -22.61 -14.37
N LEU A 140 3.64 -21.77 -13.70
CA LEU A 140 4.02 -21.20 -12.41
C LEU A 140 4.24 -22.30 -11.36
N ALA A 141 3.34 -23.29 -11.30
CA ALA A 141 3.47 -24.42 -10.38
C ALA A 141 4.71 -25.28 -10.68
N ASP A 142 5.00 -25.56 -11.95
CA ASP A 142 6.16 -26.34 -12.37
C ASP A 142 7.48 -25.63 -12.07
N ARG A 143 7.56 -24.31 -12.32
CA ARG A 143 8.78 -23.52 -12.14
C ARG A 143 9.08 -23.19 -10.69
N TYR A 144 8.06 -22.78 -9.93
CA TYR A 144 8.22 -22.25 -8.55
C TYR A 144 7.83 -23.25 -7.47
N GLY A 145 7.27 -24.40 -7.85
CA GLY A 145 6.78 -25.43 -6.93
C GLY A 145 5.35 -25.15 -6.46
N ILE A 146 4.50 -26.17 -6.54
CA ILE A 146 3.07 -26.04 -6.24
C ILE A 146 2.78 -25.54 -4.81
N ASP A 147 3.56 -25.97 -3.81
CA ASP A 147 3.37 -25.51 -2.42
C ASP A 147 3.58 -24.01 -2.26
N GLN A 148 4.44 -23.41 -3.08
CA GLN A 148 4.63 -21.97 -3.11
C GLN A 148 3.47 -21.27 -3.79
N VAL A 149 3.02 -21.78 -4.94
CA VAL A 149 1.94 -21.18 -5.74
C VAL A 149 0.58 -21.28 -5.04
N ARG A 150 0.34 -22.31 -4.21
CA ARG A 150 -0.86 -22.40 -3.33
C ARG A 150 -1.02 -21.22 -2.37
N ARG A 151 0.06 -20.47 -2.10
CA ARG A 151 0.04 -19.26 -1.26
C ARG A 151 -0.23 -17.98 -2.06
N TRP A 152 -0.35 -18.05 -3.38
CA TRP A 152 -0.58 -16.91 -4.26
C TRP A 152 -2.08 -16.82 -4.57
N PRO A 153 -2.77 -15.76 -4.14
CA PRO A 153 -4.16 -15.53 -4.55
C PRO A 153 -4.24 -15.32 -6.07
N ILE A 154 -5.27 -15.88 -6.70
CA ILE A 154 -5.55 -15.75 -8.13
C ILE A 154 -6.90 -15.04 -8.29
N GLU A 155 -6.88 -13.77 -8.67
CA GLU A 155 -8.05 -12.95 -8.95
C GLU A 155 -8.43 -12.98 -10.43
N VAL A 156 -9.72 -13.11 -10.69
CA VAL A 156 -10.27 -13.19 -12.05
C VAL A 156 -10.74 -11.81 -12.51
N TRP A 157 -10.01 -11.25 -13.49
CA TRP A 157 -10.29 -9.97 -14.14
C TRP A 157 -10.15 -8.74 -13.22
N ASN A 158 -10.57 -7.58 -13.73
CA ASN A 158 -10.54 -6.30 -13.05
C ASN A 158 -11.82 -5.49 -13.33
N GLU A 159 -12.49 -4.99 -12.29
CA GLU A 159 -13.64 -4.08 -12.36
C GLU A 159 -14.69 -4.40 -13.43
N PRO A 160 -15.21 -5.65 -13.51
CA PRO A 160 -16.13 -6.07 -14.57
C PRO A 160 -17.49 -5.34 -14.53
N ASN A 161 -17.78 -4.63 -13.44
CA ASN A 161 -18.96 -3.76 -13.31
C ASN A 161 -18.81 -2.40 -14.01
N LEU A 162 -17.62 -2.06 -14.52
CA LEU A 162 -17.39 -0.82 -15.26
C LEU A 162 -17.19 -1.11 -16.75
N ALA A 163 -17.98 -0.46 -17.60
CA ALA A 163 -17.88 -0.58 -19.06
C ALA A 163 -16.46 -0.29 -19.63
N PRO A 164 -15.67 0.64 -19.07
CA PRO A 164 -14.26 0.81 -19.46
C PRO A 164 -13.34 -0.40 -19.24
N PHE A 165 -13.74 -1.38 -18.40
CA PHE A 165 -12.92 -2.53 -18.04
C PHE A 165 -13.50 -3.87 -18.52
N TRP A 166 -14.78 -3.90 -18.90
CA TRP A 166 -15.44 -5.10 -19.42
C TRP A 166 -16.59 -4.75 -20.36
N SER A 167 -16.55 -5.25 -21.60
CA SER A 167 -17.52 -4.84 -22.64
C SER A 167 -18.80 -5.67 -22.73
N ALA A 168 -18.88 -6.83 -22.04
CA ALA A 168 -19.93 -7.84 -22.28
C ALA A 168 -20.94 -8.06 -21.14
N GLY A 169 -20.96 -7.19 -20.14
CA GLY A 169 -21.95 -7.22 -19.03
C GLY A 169 -21.78 -8.38 -18.04
N GLN A 170 -22.66 -8.41 -17.03
CA GLN A 170 -22.49 -9.28 -15.85
C GLN A 170 -22.46 -10.77 -16.18
N ASP A 171 -23.41 -11.25 -16.98
CA ASP A 171 -23.54 -12.69 -17.26
C ASP A 171 -22.33 -13.23 -18.02
N ALA A 172 -21.72 -12.41 -18.88
CA ALA A 172 -20.48 -12.77 -19.56
C ALA A 172 -19.30 -12.82 -18.57
N TYR A 173 -19.25 -11.93 -17.57
CA TYR A 173 -18.26 -12.01 -16.51
C TYR A 173 -18.46 -13.26 -15.64
N HIS A 174 -19.70 -13.58 -15.25
CA HIS A 174 -20.02 -14.83 -14.54
C HIS A 174 -19.53 -16.06 -15.32
N ARG A 175 -19.72 -16.06 -16.65
CA ARG A 175 -19.21 -17.12 -17.51
C ARG A 175 -17.67 -17.16 -17.55
N LEU A 176 -17.01 -16.00 -17.66
CA LEU A 176 -15.55 -15.91 -17.59
C LEU A 176 -15.04 -16.46 -16.24
N TYR A 177 -15.68 -16.10 -15.13
CA TYR A 177 -15.34 -16.57 -13.80
C TYR A 177 -15.46 -18.10 -13.69
N GLU A 178 -16.61 -18.66 -14.09
CA GLU A 178 -16.84 -20.12 -14.10
C GLU A 178 -15.75 -20.86 -14.87
N VAL A 179 -15.46 -20.44 -16.11
CA VAL A 179 -14.44 -21.11 -16.93
C VAL A 179 -13.05 -20.99 -16.30
N THR A 180 -12.73 -19.84 -15.71
CA THR A 180 -11.42 -19.57 -15.12
C THR A 180 -11.22 -20.33 -13.80
N SER A 181 -12.19 -20.30 -12.89
CA SER A 181 -12.07 -20.93 -11.57
C SER A 181 -11.96 -22.45 -11.68
N LEU A 182 -12.72 -23.07 -12.59
CA LEU A 182 -12.60 -24.49 -12.88
C LEU A 182 -11.23 -24.82 -13.49
N ALA A 183 -10.75 -24.04 -14.46
CA ALA A 183 -9.42 -24.24 -15.06
C ALA A 183 -8.28 -24.11 -14.05
N VAL A 184 -8.39 -23.21 -13.07
CA VAL A 184 -7.42 -23.10 -11.95
C VAL A 184 -7.44 -24.36 -11.09
N LYS A 185 -8.63 -24.82 -10.67
CA LYS A 185 -8.77 -25.99 -9.79
C LYS A 185 -8.42 -27.32 -10.48
N GLU A 186 -8.50 -27.39 -11.81
CA GLU A 186 -8.02 -28.52 -12.61
C GLU A 186 -6.50 -28.68 -12.55
N VAL A 187 -5.73 -27.59 -12.37
CA VAL A 187 -4.27 -27.66 -12.16
C VAL A 187 -3.96 -28.19 -10.77
N ASP A 188 -4.58 -27.60 -9.75
CA ASP A 188 -4.48 -28.06 -8.36
C ASP A 188 -5.67 -27.52 -7.54
N ALA A 189 -6.34 -28.42 -6.81
CA ALA A 189 -7.57 -28.09 -6.08
C ALA A 189 -7.37 -27.14 -4.90
N GLU A 190 -6.15 -26.99 -4.38
CA GLU A 190 -5.83 -26.13 -3.23
C GLU A 190 -5.44 -24.70 -3.64
N LEU A 191 -5.29 -24.42 -4.93
CA LEU A 191 -5.02 -23.05 -5.42
C LEU A 191 -6.17 -22.11 -5.10
N ARG A 192 -5.86 -20.93 -4.54
CA ARG A 192 -6.88 -19.97 -4.10
C ARG A 192 -7.33 -19.07 -5.26
N VAL A 193 -8.59 -19.16 -5.67
CA VAL A 193 -9.20 -18.33 -6.72
C VAL A 193 -10.32 -17.44 -6.18
N GLY A 194 -10.43 -16.21 -6.65
CA GLY A 194 -11.41 -15.26 -6.13
C GLY A 194 -11.77 -14.12 -7.09
N GLY A 195 -12.71 -13.29 -6.65
CA GLY A 195 -13.31 -12.20 -7.40
C GLY A 195 -14.41 -11.50 -6.58
N PRO A 196 -15.20 -10.57 -7.13
CA PRO A 196 -15.23 -10.20 -8.55
C PRO A 196 -14.45 -8.93 -8.89
N SER A 197 -13.52 -8.48 -8.04
CA SER A 197 -12.66 -7.31 -8.28
C SER A 197 -13.43 -6.02 -8.59
N LEU A 198 -14.56 -5.79 -7.92
CA LEU A 198 -15.48 -4.69 -8.30
C LEU A 198 -14.90 -3.31 -7.98
N ALA A 199 -15.14 -2.35 -8.87
CA ALA A 199 -14.90 -0.94 -8.62
C ALA A 199 -15.78 -0.40 -7.48
N PRO A 200 -15.43 0.74 -6.86
CA PRO A 200 -16.34 1.46 -5.97
C PRO A 200 -17.63 1.87 -6.69
N GLY A 201 -18.79 1.66 -6.08
CA GLY A 201 -20.08 1.98 -6.69
C GLY A 201 -21.28 1.34 -6.00
N TYR A 202 -22.47 1.82 -6.36
CA TYR A 202 -23.77 1.55 -5.71
C TYR A 202 -24.52 0.34 -6.26
N GLU A 203 -23.88 -0.49 -7.08
CA GLU A 203 -24.51 -1.72 -7.59
C GLU A 203 -24.43 -2.81 -6.51
N ASP A 204 -25.13 -2.60 -5.39
CA ASP A 204 -25.19 -3.53 -4.26
C ASP A 204 -25.61 -4.94 -4.73
N GLU A 205 -26.47 -5.00 -5.75
CA GLU A 205 -26.94 -6.25 -6.34
C GLU A 205 -25.85 -7.00 -7.13
N TRP A 206 -24.78 -6.35 -7.60
CA TRP A 206 -23.78 -7.01 -8.45
C TRP A 206 -23.06 -8.14 -7.71
N ILE A 207 -22.61 -7.87 -6.48
CA ILE A 207 -21.93 -8.88 -5.65
C ILE A 207 -22.90 -9.96 -5.16
N GLN A 208 -24.17 -9.61 -4.94
CA GLN A 208 -25.21 -10.55 -4.53
C GLN A 208 -25.55 -11.53 -5.66
N ARG A 209 -25.77 -11.02 -6.88
CA ARG A 209 -25.99 -11.85 -8.07
C ARG A 209 -24.78 -12.73 -8.41
N PHE A 210 -23.57 -12.24 -8.15
CA PHE A 210 -22.37 -13.05 -8.29
C PHE A 210 -22.35 -14.21 -7.27
N ALA A 211 -22.67 -13.93 -6.00
CA ALA A 211 -22.77 -14.96 -4.97
C ALA A 211 -23.84 -16.01 -5.32
N GLU A 212 -25.03 -15.58 -5.71
CA GLU A 212 -26.12 -16.46 -6.15
C GLU A 212 -25.68 -17.36 -7.33
N PHE A 213 -24.96 -16.79 -8.31
CA PHE A 213 -24.45 -17.55 -9.45
C PHE A 213 -23.43 -18.60 -9.03
N VAL A 214 -22.49 -18.24 -8.16
CA VAL A 214 -21.46 -19.15 -7.64
C VAL A 214 -22.10 -20.29 -6.85
N GLU A 215 -23.04 -20.00 -5.95
CA GLU A 215 -23.73 -20.99 -5.13
C GLU A 215 -24.63 -21.92 -5.97
N ALA A 216 -25.41 -21.36 -6.89
CA ALA A 216 -26.34 -22.13 -7.72
C ALA A 216 -25.63 -23.16 -8.62
N ARG A 217 -24.34 -22.96 -8.87
CA ARG A 217 -23.50 -23.80 -9.73
C ARG A 217 -22.38 -24.53 -8.99
N ASP A 218 -22.30 -24.39 -7.66
CA ASP A 218 -21.25 -24.99 -6.83
C ASP A 218 -19.84 -24.66 -7.35
N LEU A 219 -19.63 -23.39 -7.73
CA LEU A 219 -18.38 -22.95 -8.32
C LEU A 219 -17.30 -22.71 -7.25
N PRO A 220 -16.02 -23.04 -7.54
CA PRO A 220 -14.94 -22.78 -6.59
C PRO A 220 -14.72 -21.27 -6.37
N ILE A 221 -14.67 -20.86 -5.10
CA ILE A 221 -14.28 -19.52 -4.66
C ILE A 221 -13.61 -19.60 -3.28
N ASP A 222 -12.48 -18.91 -3.12
CA ASP A 222 -11.66 -18.96 -1.90
C ASP A 222 -11.48 -17.59 -1.23
N PHE A 223 -11.87 -16.50 -1.90
CA PHE A 223 -11.87 -15.15 -1.37
C PHE A 223 -12.75 -14.21 -2.21
N VAL A 224 -13.14 -13.10 -1.60
CA VAL A 224 -13.85 -12.00 -2.26
C VAL A 224 -12.92 -10.81 -2.44
N SER A 225 -12.96 -10.16 -3.60
CA SER A 225 -12.16 -8.97 -3.87
C SER A 225 -12.98 -7.76 -4.35
N ARG A 226 -12.49 -6.57 -4.00
CA ARG A 226 -13.11 -5.27 -4.29
C ARG A 226 -12.07 -4.16 -4.28
N HIS A 227 -12.35 -3.03 -4.92
CA HIS A 227 -11.56 -1.81 -4.85
C HIS A 227 -12.25 -0.74 -4.01
N ALA A 228 -11.48 0.22 -3.49
CA ALA A 228 -11.99 1.30 -2.67
C ALA A 228 -11.27 2.62 -2.95
N TYR A 229 -12.05 3.66 -3.31
CA TYR A 229 -11.54 5.00 -3.53
C TYR A 229 -12.48 6.02 -2.89
N SER A 230 -11.95 7.18 -2.47
CA SER A 230 -12.73 8.21 -1.76
C SER A 230 -12.82 9.53 -2.53
N SER A 231 -12.43 9.55 -3.80
CA SER A 231 -12.52 10.74 -4.65
C SER A 231 -13.87 10.89 -5.34
N GLY A 232 -14.32 12.13 -5.48
CA GLY A 232 -15.49 12.51 -6.27
C GLY A 232 -15.22 12.52 -7.78
N PRO A 233 -16.12 13.14 -8.58
CA PRO A 233 -15.97 13.22 -10.03
C PRO A 233 -14.70 13.92 -10.49
N VAL A 234 -14.11 13.42 -11.59
CA VAL A 234 -12.89 13.95 -12.22
C VAL A 234 -13.11 15.36 -12.76
N ARG A 235 -12.20 16.28 -12.43
CA ARG A 235 -12.08 17.62 -13.04
C ARG A 235 -10.76 17.67 -13.82
N PRO A 236 -10.77 17.42 -15.13
CA PRO A 236 -9.55 17.31 -15.91
C PRO A 236 -8.87 18.67 -16.09
N VAL A 237 -7.54 18.66 -16.09
CA VAL A 237 -6.67 19.77 -16.47
C VAL A 237 -5.61 19.25 -17.45
N PRO A 238 -4.90 20.12 -18.20
CA PRO A 238 -3.79 19.67 -19.01
C PRO A 238 -2.75 18.93 -18.16
N PHE A 239 -2.48 17.66 -18.50
CA PHE A 239 -1.54 16.80 -17.78
C PHE A 239 -1.89 16.56 -16.31
N GLY A 240 -3.18 16.50 -15.96
CA GLY A 240 -3.62 16.16 -14.62
C GLY A 240 -5.12 16.10 -14.41
N ALA A 241 -5.50 15.75 -13.19
CA ALA A 241 -6.88 15.79 -12.72
C ALA A 241 -6.96 16.33 -11.30
N HIS A 242 -8.08 16.98 -10.97
CA HIS A 242 -8.44 17.31 -9.60
C HIS A 242 -9.77 16.67 -9.23
N GLN A 243 -9.90 16.23 -7.98
CA GLN A 243 -11.12 15.64 -7.43
C GLN A 243 -11.32 16.15 -6.01
N THR A 244 -12.59 16.26 -5.59
CA THR A 244 -12.91 16.37 -4.16
C THR A 244 -12.67 15.03 -3.47
N LEU A 245 -12.48 15.03 -2.16
CA LEU A 245 -12.36 13.81 -1.37
C LEU A 245 -13.50 13.70 -0.35
N MET A 246 -13.93 12.47 -0.11
CA MET A 246 -14.76 12.09 1.02
C MET A 246 -13.89 11.94 2.28
N PRO A 247 -14.48 11.92 3.49
CA PRO A 247 -13.76 11.54 4.70
C PRO A 247 -13.09 10.17 4.57
N ALA A 248 -11.94 9.99 5.22
CA ALA A 248 -11.20 8.72 5.19
C ALA A 248 -12.02 7.52 5.71
N SER A 249 -13.01 7.77 6.58
CA SER A 249 -13.95 6.75 7.04
C SER A 249 -14.75 6.10 5.90
N ALA A 250 -14.98 6.80 4.79
CA ALA A 250 -15.64 6.24 3.62
C ALA A 250 -14.84 5.08 3.00
N LEU A 251 -13.51 5.07 3.13
CA LEU A 251 -12.69 3.91 2.71
C LEU A 251 -12.94 2.71 3.63
N LEU A 252 -12.96 2.93 4.94
CA LEU A 252 -13.23 1.85 5.92
C LEU A 252 -14.64 1.28 5.76
N GLU A 253 -15.63 2.12 5.46
CA GLU A 253 -16.99 1.69 5.14
C GLU A 253 -17.03 0.79 3.90
N GLN A 254 -16.28 1.16 2.85
CA GLN A 254 -16.12 0.37 1.62
C GLN A 254 -15.36 -0.95 1.88
N PHE A 255 -14.31 -0.94 2.71
CA PHE A 255 -13.55 -2.15 3.05
C PHE A 255 -14.44 -3.21 3.69
N GLY A 256 -15.32 -2.80 4.62
CA GLY A 256 -16.26 -3.70 5.30
C GLY A 256 -17.54 -4.00 4.51
N ALA A 257 -17.77 -3.36 3.36
CA ALA A 257 -19.01 -3.49 2.61
C ALA A 257 -19.26 -4.92 2.06
N PRO A 258 -18.26 -5.65 1.50
CA PRO A 258 -18.47 -7.00 0.99
C PRO A 258 -19.07 -7.94 2.04
N ARG A 259 -18.53 -7.98 3.27
CA ARG A 259 -19.07 -8.82 4.36
C ARG A 259 -20.52 -8.49 4.70
N ARG A 260 -20.90 -7.20 4.65
CA ARG A 260 -22.29 -6.77 4.89
C ARG A 260 -23.22 -7.16 3.75
N GLN A 261 -22.78 -6.94 2.50
CA GLN A 261 -23.59 -7.20 1.30
C GLN A 261 -23.82 -8.69 1.06
N LEU A 262 -22.85 -9.53 1.47
CA LEU A 262 -22.89 -10.99 1.36
C LEU A 262 -23.48 -11.67 2.60
N ALA A 263 -23.93 -10.93 3.60
CA ALA A 263 -24.50 -11.53 4.80
C ALA A 263 -25.69 -12.45 4.45
N GLY A 264 -25.62 -13.71 4.88
CA GLY A 264 -26.63 -14.72 4.59
C GLY A 264 -26.37 -15.56 3.34
N THR A 265 -25.33 -15.26 2.56
CA THR A 265 -24.82 -16.16 1.50
C THR A 265 -23.68 -17.03 2.05
N GLY A 266 -23.35 -18.09 1.35
CA GLY A 266 -22.20 -18.98 1.61
C GLY A 266 -20.84 -18.31 1.37
N LEU A 267 -20.81 -17.09 0.84
CA LEU A 267 -19.60 -16.30 0.65
C LEU A 267 -19.33 -15.34 1.82
N ALA A 268 -20.25 -15.23 2.80
CA ALA A 268 -20.20 -14.22 3.87
C ALA A 268 -18.92 -14.29 4.73
N ASP A 269 -18.41 -15.50 4.97
CA ASP A 269 -17.26 -15.77 5.84
C ASP A 269 -15.93 -15.91 5.07
N LEU A 270 -15.94 -15.69 3.75
CA LEU A 270 -14.72 -15.74 2.95
C LEU A 270 -13.79 -14.56 3.27
N PRO A 271 -12.46 -14.74 3.13
CA PRO A 271 -11.51 -13.64 3.21
C PRO A 271 -11.87 -12.52 2.22
N VAL A 272 -11.80 -11.27 2.69
CA VAL A 272 -12.03 -10.08 1.87
C VAL A 272 -10.72 -9.36 1.61
N HIS A 273 -10.34 -9.29 0.34
CA HIS A 273 -9.15 -8.60 -0.13
C HIS A 273 -9.55 -7.33 -0.87
N ILE A 274 -9.21 -6.17 -0.32
CA ILE A 274 -9.30 -4.91 -1.06
C ILE A 274 -8.07 -4.82 -1.97
N THR A 275 -8.21 -5.22 -3.23
CA THR A 275 -7.07 -5.42 -4.16
C THR A 275 -6.54 -4.13 -4.76
N GLU A 276 -7.28 -3.04 -4.62
CA GLU A 276 -6.83 -1.66 -4.81
C GLU A 276 -7.49 -0.72 -3.81
N PHE A 277 -6.71 0.18 -3.22
CA PHE A 277 -7.25 1.39 -2.62
C PHE A 277 -6.30 2.59 -2.71
N ASN A 278 -6.87 3.78 -2.80
CA ASN A 278 -6.20 5.06 -2.65
C ASN A 278 -7.25 6.15 -2.31
N SER A 279 -6.83 7.40 -2.09
CA SER A 279 -7.77 8.53 -2.04
C SER A 279 -8.43 8.76 -3.40
N SER A 280 -7.63 9.01 -4.45
CA SER A 280 -8.10 9.21 -5.82
C SER A 280 -7.81 7.99 -6.69
N TYR A 281 -8.72 7.68 -7.62
CA TYR A 281 -8.55 6.64 -8.65
C TYR A 281 -7.88 7.17 -9.92
N ARG A 282 -7.28 8.36 -9.89
CA ARG A 282 -6.65 8.99 -11.05
C ARG A 282 -5.12 8.99 -10.92
N PRO A 283 -4.36 8.38 -11.85
CA PRO A 283 -2.89 8.33 -11.81
C PRO A 283 -2.22 9.68 -12.08
N ASP A 284 -3.00 10.75 -12.18
CA ASP A 284 -2.59 12.10 -12.55
C ASP A 284 -3.20 13.16 -11.60
N ASN A 285 -3.55 12.77 -10.37
CA ASN A 285 -4.09 13.66 -9.34
C ASN A 285 -3.01 14.05 -8.31
N PRO A 286 -2.55 15.32 -8.27
CA PRO A 286 -1.46 15.76 -7.40
C PRO A 286 -1.65 15.49 -5.91
N ILE A 287 -2.87 15.17 -5.46
CA ILE A 287 -3.14 14.82 -4.07
C ILE A 287 -2.20 13.72 -3.56
N HIS A 288 -1.85 12.74 -4.41
CA HIS A 288 -1.00 11.60 -4.05
C HIS A 288 0.41 12.00 -3.59
N ASP A 289 0.88 13.17 -4.03
CA ASP A 289 2.22 13.68 -3.77
C ASP A 289 2.33 14.48 -2.46
N THR A 290 1.22 14.71 -1.77
CA THR A 290 1.13 15.68 -0.66
C THR A 290 1.29 15.06 0.74
N ALA A 291 1.68 15.88 1.72
CA ALA A 291 1.68 15.49 3.14
C ALA A 291 0.26 15.20 3.66
N PHE A 292 -0.73 15.95 3.17
CA PHE A 292 -2.15 15.67 3.43
C PHE A 292 -2.52 14.22 3.16
N HIS A 293 -2.04 13.65 2.05
CA HIS A 293 -2.40 12.29 1.67
C HIS A 293 -1.92 11.24 2.67
N ALA A 294 -0.71 11.42 3.21
CA ALA A 294 -0.20 10.58 4.29
C ALA A 294 -1.08 10.69 5.55
N ALA A 295 -1.36 11.91 6.00
CA ALA A 295 -2.19 12.12 7.20
C ALA A 295 -3.63 11.61 7.01
N TYR A 296 -4.17 11.75 5.80
CA TYR A 296 -5.51 11.29 5.43
C TYR A 296 -5.63 9.76 5.47
N LEU A 297 -4.61 9.02 5.04
CA LEU A 297 -4.61 7.56 5.02
C LEU A 297 -4.16 6.91 6.35
N ALA A 298 -3.50 7.64 7.24
CA ALA A 298 -3.09 7.12 8.55
C ALA A 298 -4.21 6.41 9.33
N PRO A 299 -5.42 7.00 9.51
CA PRO A 299 -6.52 6.31 10.18
C PRO A 299 -7.02 5.08 9.40
N VAL A 300 -6.90 5.07 8.06
CA VAL A 300 -7.29 3.91 7.24
C VAL A 300 -6.34 2.73 7.52
N LEU A 301 -5.04 2.97 7.55
CA LEU A 301 -4.05 1.93 7.87
C LEU A 301 -4.19 1.42 9.31
N ALA A 302 -4.48 2.30 10.26
CA ALA A 302 -4.65 1.94 11.67
C ALA A 302 -5.91 1.11 11.96
N ASN A 303 -6.95 1.19 11.11
CA ASN A 303 -8.25 0.55 11.34
C ASN A 303 -8.66 -0.49 10.28
N GLY A 304 -8.07 -0.47 9.09
CA GLY A 304 -8.52 -1.27 7.95
C GLY A 304 -8.47 -2.78 8.20
N GLY A 305 -7.52 -3.24 9.01
CA GLY A 305 -7.36 -4.66 9.35
C GLY A 305 -8.48 -5.24 10.21
N ASP A 306 -9.36 -4.40 10.77
CA ASP A 306 -10.53 -4.85 11.51
C ASP A 306 -11.70 -5.20 10.59
N VAL A 307 -11.69 -4.70 9.34
CA VAL A 307 -12.81 -4.80 8.40
C VAL A 307 -12.49 -5.53 7.10
N ALA A 308 -11.21 -5.73 6.77
CA ALA A 308 -10.75 -6.50 5.62
C ALA A 308 -9.49 -7.33 5.97
N ASP A 309 -9.31 -8.47 5.30
CA ASP A 309 -8.17 -9.38 5.49
C ASP A 309 -6.89 -8.86 4.82
N SER A 310 -7.04 -8.05 3.77
CA SER A 310 -5.96 -7.22 3.23
C SER A 310 -6.51 -5.99 2.53
N PHE A 311 -5.70 -4.95 2.39
CA PHE A 311 -6.00 -3.79 1.56
C PHE A 311 -4.72 -3.27 0.90
N SER A 312 -4.72 -3.28 -0.43
CA SER A 312 -3.53 -3.10 -1.27
C SER A 312 -3.44 -1.67 -1.78
N TYR A 313 -2.46 -0.91 -1.29
CA TYR A 313 -2.27 0.47 -1.74
C TYR A 313 -1.90 0.50 -3.20
N TRP A 314 -2.73 1.14 -4.01
CA TRP A 314 -2.47 1.34 -5.42
C TRP A 314 -1.72 2.66 -5.56
N THR A 315 -0.38 2.72 -5.67
CA THR A 315 0.60 1.65 -5.95
C THR A 315 1.92 1.86 -5.19
N PHE A 316 2.85 0.90 -5.23
CA PHE A 316 4.16 1.10 -4.60
C PHE A 316 5.04 2.14 -5.32
N SER A 317 4.81 2.39 -6.62
CA SER A 317 5.68 3.25 -7.44
C SER A 317 4.94 3.92 -8.61
N ASP A 318 5.40 5.11 -8.96
CA ASP A 318 4.98 5.89 -10.12
C ASP A 318 5.45 5.33 -11.47
N VAL A 319 6.18 4.20 -11.51
CA VAL A 319 6.42 3.48 -12.76
C VAL A 319 5.10 2.92 -13.28
N PHE A 320 4.38 3.74 -14.03
CA PHE A 320 2.96 3.58 -14.35
C PHE A 320 2.63 4.20 -15.72
N GLU A 321 1.67 3.63 -16.45
CA GLU A 321 1.39 4.05 -17.85
C GLU A 321 -0.09 4.01 -18.26
N GLU A 322 -1.05 4.01 -17.32
CA GLU A 322 -2.48 3.97 -17.70
C GLU A 322 -2.93 5.17 -18.54
N VAL A 323 -2.37 6.35 -18.26
CA VAL A 323 -2.65 7.61 -18.97
C VAL A 323 -1.45 8.10 -19.79
N GLY A 324 -0.52 7.19 -20.11
CA GLY A 324 0.73 7.49 -20.80
C GLY A 324 1.90 7.71 -19.84
N VAL A 325 3.06 8.08 -20.41
CA VAL A 325 4.29 8.30 -19.64
C VAL A 325 4.19 9.60 -18.83
N PRO A 326 4.53 9.59 -17.53
CA PRO A 326 4.55 10.79 -16.71
C PRO A 326 5.41 11.93 -17.27
N THR A 327 4.93 13.16 -17.13
CA THR A 327 5.57 14.36 -17.69
C THR A 327 6.43 15.15 -16.70
N ALA A 328 6.37 14.79 -15.41
CA ALA A 328 7.14 15.38 -14.32
C ALA A 328 7.40 14.36 -13.21
N PRO A 329 8.44 14.55 -12.36
CA PRO A 329 8.71 13.67 -11.22
C PRO A 329 7.52 13.57 -10.26
N PHE A 330 6.86 14.70 -10.04
CA PHE A 330 5.59 14.78 -9.33
C PHE A 330 4.50 15.19 -10.30
N HIS A 331 3.58 14.28 -10.54
CA HIS A 331 2.53 14.40 -11.55
C HIS A 331 1.19 13.86 -11.02
N GLY A 332 1.09 13.59 -9.73
CA GLY A 332 -0.08 12.95 -9.15
C GLY A 332 -0.14 11.43 -9.34
N GLY A 333 1.00 10.81 -9.62
CA GLY A 333 1.11 9.36 -9.73
C GLY A 333 0.70 8.65 -8.44
N PHE A 334 0.16 7.44 -8.57
CA PHE A 334 -0.31 6.62 -7.46
C PHE A 334 0.76 6.21 -6.45
N GLY A 335 2.03 6.25 -6.83
CA GLY A 335 3.12 5.58 -6.16
C GLY A 335 3.42 6.10 -4.75
N LEU A 336 3.87 5.23 -3.85
CA LEU A 336 4.61 5.63 -2.65
C LEU A 336 5.94 6.31 -3.01
N LEU A 337 6.55 5.86 -4.11
CA LEU A 337 7.78 6.41 -4.68
C LEU A 337 7.49 7.08 -6.02
N THR A 338 8.13 8.22 -6.27
CA THR A 338 8.24 8.75 -7.65
C THR A 338 9.13 7.83 -8.50
N HIS A 339 9.17 8.10 -9.81
CA HIS A 339 10.32 7.70 -10.63
C HIS A 339 11.64 8.13 -9.96
N ARG A 340 12.70 7.30 -10.05
CA ARG A 340 14.01 7.54 -9.41
C ARG A 340 14.01 7.60 -7.88
N GLN A 341 13.04 6.90 -7.26
CA GLN A 341 12.99 6.58 -5.83
C GLN A 341 12.95 7.80 -4.88
N VAL A 342 12.28 8.90 -5.25
CA VAL A 342 12.00 9.97 -4.28
C VAL A 342 10.80 9.56 -3.42
N LYS A 343 10.99 9.49 -2.10
CA LYS A 343 9.99 9.04 -1.12
C LYS A 343 8.91 10.11 -0.93
N LYS A 344 7.67 9.82 -1.31
CA LYS A 344 6.54 10.73 -1.03
C LYS A 344 6.16 10.66 0.46
N PRO A 345 5.44 11.64 1.02
CA PRO A 345 5.02 11.59 2.42
C PRO A 345 4.29 10.28 2.80
N THR A 346 3.48 9.73 1.89
CA THR A 346 2.75 8.47 2.10
C THR A 346 3.70 7.27 2.24
N TYR A 347 4.87 7.28 1.60
CA TYR A 347 5.89 6.25 1.81
C TYR A 347 6.29 6.17 3.29
N HIS A 348 6.49 7.33 3.92
CA HIS A 348 6.92 7.39 5.32
C HIS A 348 5.84 6.95 6.29
N LEU A 349 4.56 7.15 5.96
CA LEU A 349 3.47 6.54 6.73
C LEU A 349 3.63 5.00 6.77
N TYR A 350 3.87 4.36 5.62
CA TYR A 350 4.07 2.91 5.55
C TYR A 350 5.36 2.47 6.25
N ALA A 351 6.45 3.21 6.09
CA ALA A 351 7.70 2.93 6.79
C ALA A 351 7.53 3.04 8.32
N PHE A 352 6.83 4.07 8.79
CA PHE A 352 6.51 4.23 10.22
C PHE A 352 5.64 3.10 10.75
N MET A 353 4.64 2.68 9.97
CA MET A 353 3.80 1.52 10.31
C MET A 353 4.60 0.21 10.39
N ALA A 354 5.63 0.04 9.56
CA ALA A 354 6.51 -1.13 9.58
C ALA A 354 7.35 -1.23 10.86
N GLU A 355 7.61 -0.09 11.49
CA GLU A 355 8.39 0.03 12.73
C GLU A 355 7.53 -0.09 14.00
N MET A 356 6.21 -0.11 13.88
CA MET A 356 5.31 -0.26 15.02
C MET A 356 5.40 -1.67 15.65
N GLY A 357 5.29 -1.75 16.97
CA GLY A 357 5.17 -3.03 17.69
C GLY A 357 3.86 -3.78 17.41
N GLU A 358 3.82 -5.07 17.75
CA GLU A 358 2.66 -5.94 17.48
C GLU A 358 1.59 -5.89 18.58
N GLN A 359 1.93 -5.47 19.80
CA GLN A 359 0.98 -5.42 20.91
C GLN A 359 0.26 -4.07 20.92
N MET A 360 -0.99 -4.02 20.46
CA MET A 360 -1.77 -2.78 20.47
C MET A 360 -2.16 -2.44 21.92
N LEU A 361 -1.77 -1.26 22.38
CA LEU A 361 -2.11 -0.76 23.71
C LEU A 361 -3.32 0.18 23.66
N ALA A 362 -3.32 1.12 22.72
CA ALA A 362 -4.41 2.06 22.52
C ALA A 362 -4.50 2.47 21.06
N ARG A 363 -5.71 2.80 20.63
CA ARG A 363 -5.97 3.44 19.34
C ARG A 363 -7.06 4.50 19.57
N GLY A 364 -6.78 5.72 19.16
CA GLY A 364 -7.70 6.85 19.20
C GLY A 364 -8.03 7.34 17.79
N GLU A 365 -8.64 8.52 17.71
CA GLU A 365 -8.98 9.17 16.44
C GLU A 365 -7.74 9.67 15.68
N ASP A 366 -6.70 10.08 16.42
CA ASP A 366 -5.50 10.78 15.94
C ASP A 366 -4.19 10.04 16.27
N HIS A 367 -4.27 8.82 16.83
CA HIS A 367 -3.09 8.05 17.21
C HIS A 367 -3.31 6.53 17.34
N LEU A 368 -2.22 5.79 17.20
CA LEU A 368 -2.07 4.36 17.47
C LEU A 368 -0.85 4.16 18.37
N VAL A 369 -1.01 3.43 19.48
CA VAL A 369 0.07 3.06 20.39
C VAL A 369 0.24 1.56 20.42
N THR A 370 1.46 1.11 20.17
CA THR A 370 1.83 -0.31 20.26
C THR A 370 3.08 -0.50 21.12
N ARG A 371 3.37 -1.75 21.47
CA ARG A 371 4.55 -2.16 22.22
C ARG A 371 5.24 -3.35 21.57
N HIS A 372 6.57 -3.33 21.60
CA HIS A 372 7.43 -4.42 21.16
C HIS A 372 7.67 -5.44 22.27
N GLY A 373 8.10 -6.65 21.91
CA GLY A 373 8.41 -7.72 22.86
C GLY A 373 9.54 -7.37 23.84
N ASP A 374 10.43 -6.44 23.46
CA ASP A 374 11.54 -5.94 24.29
C ASP A 374 11.15 -4.73 25.17
N GLY A 375 9.89 -4.30 25.13
CA GLY A 375 9.37 -3.22 25.96
C GLY A 375 9.45 -1.82 25.34
N ARG A 376 10.02 -1.65 24.13
CA ARG A 376 9.89 -0.37 23.40
C ARG A 376 8.42 -0.05 23.14
N VAL A 377 8.03 1.21 23.28
CA VAL A 377 6.67 1.70 23.00
C VAL A 377 6.72 2.62 21.80
N THR A 378 5.88 2.37 20.80
CA THR A 378 5.78 3.17 19.58
C THR A 378 4.41 3.83 19.49
N VAL A 379 4.41 5.10 19.08
CA VAL A 379 3.21 5.90 18.84
C VAL A 379 3.26 6.44 17.42
N LEU A 380 2.29 6.05 16.60
CA LEU A 380 1.96 6.75 15.36
C LEU A 380 0.88 7.78 15.67
N ALA A 381 1.04 9.03 15.27
CA ALA A 381 0.01 10.06 15.44
C ALA A 381 -0.11 10.92 14.18
N TRP A 382 -1.32 11.43 13.89
CA TRP A 382 -1.64 12.09 12.64
C TRP A 382 -2.60 13.29 12.82
N ALA A 383 -2.50 14.27 11.93
CA ALA A 383 -3.33 15.48 11.96
C ALA A 383 -3.80 15.91 10.55
N PRO A 384 -4.66 15.13 9.87
CA PRO A 384 -5.17 15.48 8.55
C PRO A 384 -6.03 16.75 8.61
N ALA A 385 -5.90 17.60 7.60
CA ALA A 385 -6.89 18.63 7.34
C ALA A 385 -8.26 18.00 6.99
N ASP A 386 -9.34 18.76 7.19
CA ASP A 386 -10.68 18.29 6.81
C ASP A 386 -10.82 18.21 5.28
N PRO A 387 -11.06 17.02 4.68
CA PRO A 387 -11.26 16.88 3.24
C PRO A 387 -12.50 17.62 2.72
N ALA A 388 -13.48 17.94 3.59
CA ALA A 388 -14.66 18.73 3.22
C ALA A 388 -14.39 20.24 3.10
N GLY A 389 -13.15 20.69 3.38
CA GLY A 389 -12.76 22.09 3.25
C GLY A 389 -13.27 22.98 4.38
N GLY A 390 -13.42 22.42 5.59
CA GLY A 390 -13.63 23.20 6.81
C GLY A 390 -12.50 24.20 7.10
N GLU A 391 -12.68 25.03 8.12
CA GLU A 391 -11.67 26.01 8.53
C GLU A 391 -10.30 25.34 8.73
N PRO A 392 -9.22 25.88 8.13
CA PRO A 392 -7.89 25.33 8.30
C PRO A 392 -7.53 25.27 9.78
N VAL A 393 -7.21 24.06 10.26
CA VAL A 393 -6.68 23.86 11.60
C VAL A 393 -5.17 23.78 11.48
N ASP A 394 -4.45 24.60 12.26
CA ASP A 394 -2.98 24.63 12.27
C ASP A 394 -2.35 23.32 12.79
N GLY A 395 -3.16 22.49 13.46
CA GLY A 395 -2.74 21.24 14.08
C GLY A 395 -3.43 21.03 15.44
N HIS A 396 -2.95 20.06 16.21
CA HIS A 396 -3.45 19.81 17.57
C HIS A 396 -2.38 19.13 18.43
N THR A 397 -2.69 18.87 19.71
CA THR A 397 -1.77 18.19 20.63
C THR A 397 -2.36 16.89 21.15
N VAL A 398 -1.70 15.77 20.85
CA VAL A 398 -2.01 14.47 21.44
C VAL A 398 -1.22 14.34 22.75
N ARG A 399 -1.93 14.29 23.89
CA ARG A 399 -1.31 14.18 25.22
C ARG A 399 -1.47 12.76 25.74
N LEU A 400 -0.37 12.01 25.84
CA LEU A 400 -0.37 10.61 26.23
C LEU A 400 0.41 10.40 27.53
N SER A 401 -0.04 9.44 28.34
CA SER A 401 0.77 8.83 29.40
C SER A 401 1.05 7.40 28.99
N LEU A 402 2.31 7.07 28.67
CA LEU A 402 2.70 5.81 28.04
C LEU A 402 3.32 4.84 29.05
N PRO A 403 2.97 3.54 29.04
CA PRO A 403 3.51 2.57 29.99
C PRO A 403 4.90 2.10 29.56
N VAL A 404 5.94 2.76 30.09
CA VAL A 404 7.35 2.43 29.82
C VAL A 404 7.92 1.72 31.05
N GLY A 405 7.95 0.40 31.01
CA GLY A 405 8.43 -0.45 32.11
C GLY A 405 7.38 -0.83 33.18
N ALA A 406 7.84 -1.43 34.28
CA ALA A 406 7.02 -1.93 35.39
C ALA A 406 6.42 -0.80 36.25
N PRO A 407 5.31 -1.02 36.99
CA PRO A 407 4.60 0.03 37.74
C PRO A 407 5.42 0.82 38.77
N ASP A 408 6.54 0.27 39.22
CA ASP A 408 7.48 0.85 40.18
C ASP A 408 8.75 1.42 39.52
N ALA A 409 8.90 1.25 38.19
CA ALA A 409 10.06 1.72 37.46
C ALA A 409 10.22 3.25 37.57
N ARG A 410 11.46 3.68 37.79
CA ARG A 410 11.89 5.07 37.81
C ARG A 410 13.14 5.21 36.95
N GLY A 411 13.30 6.34 36.28
CA GLY A 411 14.46 6.61 35.43
C GLY A 411 14.07 7.50 34.26
N SER A 412 14.56 7.15 33.09
CA SER A 412 14.25 7.86 31.84
C SER A 412 13.98 6.90 30.69
N ALA A 413 13.37 7.43 29.65
CA ALA A 413 13.23 6.80 28.35
C ALA A 413 13.85 7.71 27.29
N PHE A 414 14.55 7.12 26.32
CA PHE A 414 15.00 7.82 25.13
C PHE A 414 13.83 7.92 24.18
N ALA A 415 13.43 9.15 23.87
CA ALA A 415 12.39 9.46 22.92
C ALA A 415 13.02 9.85 21.58
N LEU A 416 12.73 9.09 20.52
CA LEU A 416 13.07 9.42 19.14
C LEU A 416 11.78 9.70 18.37
N ARG A 417 11.64 10.91 17.83
CA ARG A 417 10.51 11.32 17.01
C ARG A 417 10.96 11.56 15.57
N ARG A 418 10.20 11.00 14.61
CA ARG A 418 10.31 11.25 13.17
C ARG A 418 9.00 11.80 12.65
N SER A 419 9.04 12.81 11.79
CA SER A 419 7.83 13.46 11.28
C SER A 419 7.92 13.78 9.80
N VAL A 420 6.79 13.64 9.11
CA VAL A 420 6.53 14.23 7.80
C VAL A 420 5.31 15.14 7.92
N SER A 421 5.37 16.32 7.31
CA SER A 421 4.34 17.37 7.39
C SER A 421 4.45 18.28 6.16
N GLU A 422 3.75 19.42 6.15
CA GLU A 422 3.90 20.38 5.04
C GLU A 422 5.34 20.87 4.85
N ASP A 423 6.10 21.01 5.95
CA ASP A 423 7.45 21.61 5.95
C ASP A 423 8.60 20.60 6.18
N ALA A 424 8.28 19.31 6.32
CA ALA A 424 9.26 18.27 6.64
C ALA A 424 8.97 16.96 5.90
N GLY A 425 10.00 16.30 5.34
CA GLY A 425 9.83 15.05 4.59
C GLY A 425 8.85 15.19 3.41
N ASN A 426 8.78 16.38 2.82
CA ASN A 426 7.82 16.77 1.79
C ASN A 426 8.55 17.23 0.53
N PRO A 427 8.94 16.30 -0.34
CA PRO A 427 9.68 16.65 -1.54
C PRO A 427 8.78 17.32 -2.60
N TRP A 428 7.46 17.22 -2.48
CA TRP A 428 6.51 17.98 -3.31
C TRP A 428 6.60 19.48 -3.06
N ALA A 429 6.66 19.89 -1.79
CA ALA A 429 6.86 21.30 -1.42
C ALA A 429 8.20 21.82 -1.96
N ALA A 430 9.30 21.07 -1.73
CA ALA A 430 10.61 21.42 -2.25
C ALA A 430 10.63 21.50 -3.79
N TRP A 431 9.97 20.57 -4.50
CA TRP A 431 9.83 20.62 -5.95
C TRP A 431 9.06 21.86 -6.42
N CYS A 432 8.02 22.28 -5.69
CA CYS A 432 7.32 23.52 -5.97
C CYS A 432 8.21 24.75 -5.79
N GLU A 433 9.00 24.82 -4.71
CA GLU A 433 9.95 25.90 -4.43
C GLU A 433 11.06 26.00 -5.47
N MET A 434 11.47 24.86 -6.04
CA MET A 434 12.41 24.81 -7.17
C MET A 434 11.82 25.28 -8.50
N GLY A 435 10.55 25.73 -8.53
CA GLY A 435 9.86 26.16 -9.73
C GLY A 435 9.32 25.01 -10.57
N ARG A 436 9.01 23.86 -9.94
CA ARG A 436 8.36 22.71 -10.57
C ARG A 436 9.11 22.15 -11.80
N PRO A 437 10.42 21.83 -11.70
CA PRO A 437 11.18 21.33 -12.84
C PRO A 437 10.58 20.03 -13.39
N LEU A 438 10.23 20.02 -14.68
CA LEU A 438 9.69 18.85 -15.38
C LEU A 438 10.74 17.75 -15.59
N ALA A 439 12.01 18.14 -15.68
CA ALA A 439 13.16 17.25 -15.80
C ALA A 439 14.30 17.77 -14.92
N PRO A 440 14.29 17.50 -13.60
CA PRO A 440 15.38 17.90 -12.71
C PRO A 440 16.68 17.20 -13.09
N ASP A 441 17.79 17.93 -12.98
CA ASP A 441 19.13 17.35 -13.06
C ASP A 441 19.47 16.56 -11.77
N ASN A 442 20.63 15.90 -11.75
CA ASN A 442 21.04 15.09 -10.60
C ASN A 442 21.12 15.90 -9.31
N ARG A 443 21.60 17.15 -9.36
CA ARG A 443 21.70 18.00 -8.18
C ARG A 443 20.32 18.32 -7.59
N ARG A 444 19.34 18.64 -8.45
CA ARG A 444 17.96 18.88 -8.01
C ARG A 444 17.32 17.59 -7.51
N LEU A 445 17.55 16.45 -8.15
CA LEU A 445 17.07 15.16 -7.66
C LEU A 445 17.65 14.81 -6.28
N ASP A 446 18.93 15.06 -6.04
CA ASP A 446 19.55 14.81 -4.74
C ASP A 446 18.97 15.74 -3.66
N ALA A 447 18.74 17.02 -3.98
CA ALA A 447 18.05 17.94 -3.08
C ALA A 447 16.61 17.50 -2.78
N LEU A 448 15.89 16.93 -3.76
CA LEU A 448 14.55 16.36 -3.53
C LEU A 448 14.59 15.12 -2.63
N ARG A 449 15.63 14.27 -2.76
CA ARG A 449 15.82 13.12 -1.87
C ARG A 449 16.15 13.55 -0.44
N GLU A 450 16.94 14.59 -0.28
CA GLU A 450 17.22 15.17 1.04
C GLU A 450 15.95 15.76 1.66
N ALA A 451 15.18 16.55 0.90
CA ALA A 451 13.90 17.09 1.34
C ALA A 451 12.83 16.02 1.61
N ALA A 452 12.97 14.83 1.03
CA ALA A 452 12.10 13.70 1.27
C ALA A 452 12.34 13.03 2.63
N GLU A 453 13.47 13.22 3.29
CA GLU A 453 13.75 12.54 4.56
C GLU A 453 12.93 13.13 5.73
N PRO A 454 12.40 12.31 6.66
CA PRO A 454 11.63 12.81 7.79
C PRO A 454 12.48 13.71 8.71
N ALA A 455 11.87 14.76 9.26
CA ALA A 455 12.49 15.53 10.33
C ALA A 455 12.67 14.64 11.56
N ARG A 456 13.82 14.75 12.24
CA ARG A 456 14.18 13.92 13.40
C ARG A 456 14.40 14.80 14.62
N SER A 457 13.90 14.38 15.77
CA SER A 457 14.21 15.00 17.07
C SER A 457 14.32 13.92 18.13
N HIS A 458 15.15 14.16 19.15
CA HIS A 458 15.29 13.24 20.27
C HIS A 458 15.38 13.97 21.60
N ARG A 459 14.98 13.29 22.68
CA ARG A 459 15.12 13.81 24.05
C ARG A 459 15.06 12.68 25.07
N SER A 460 15.58 12.95 26.27
CA SER A 460 15.28 12.14 27.45
C SER A 460 13.90 12.51 27.99
N VAL A 461 13.08 11.52 28.34
CA VAL A 461 11.77 11.70 28.96
C VAL A 461 11.77 11.01 30.33
N PRO A 462 11.41 11.71 31.42
CA PRO A 462 11.33 11.10 32.73
C PRO A 462 10.32 9.95 32.78
N VAL A 463 10.70 8.86 33.43
CA VAL A 463 9.83 7.73 33.76
C VAL A 463 9.57 7.74 35.25
N ALA A 464 8.30 7.88 35.62
CA ALA A 464 7.85 7.84 37.01
C ALA A 464 6.69 6.86 37.17
N GLY A 465 6.85 5.87 38.05
CA GLY A 465 5.88 4.79 38.23
C GLY A 465 5.66 4.00 36.94
N GLY A 466 6.73 3.75 36.18
CA GLY A 466 6.70 3.06 34.89
C GLY A 466 5.86 3.75 33.83
N ARG A 467 5.76 5.07 33.86
CA ARG A 467 5.06 5.86 32.85
C ARG A 467 5.88 7.05 32.40
N ALA A 468 5.78 7.35 31.11
CA ALA A 468 6.33 8.55 30.48
C ALA A 468 5.17 9.40 29.94
N ASP A 469 5.09 10.64 30.38
CA ASP A 469 4.11 11.59 29.86
C ASP A 469 4.71 12.34 28.66
N VAL A 470 4.01 12.30 27.53
CA VAL A 470 4.43 12.96 26.29
C VAL A 470 3.32 13.83 25.73
N ASP A 471 3.71 15.00 25.23
CA ASP A 471 2.85 15.90 24.49
C ASP A 471 3.39 15.95 23.06
N LEU A 472 2.62 15.39 22.13
CA LEU A 472 2.90 15.39 20.71
C LEU A 472 2.13 16.55 20.08
N VAL A 473 2.82 17.67 19.86
CA VAL A 473 2.28 18.80 19.09
C VAL A 473 2.44 18.46 17.62
N LEU A 474 1.32 18.26 16.94
CA LEU A 474 1.25 17.93 15.52
C LEU A 474 0.89 19.20 14.74
N GLY A 475 1.65 19.49 13.69
CA GLY A 475 1.26 20.49 12.70
C GLY A 475 0.20 19.95 11.73
N ARG A 476 -0.34 20.84 10.90
CA ARG A 476 -1.26 20.47 9.82
C ARG A 476 -0.65 19.39 8.93
N ASN A 477 -1.45 18.37 8.63
CA ASN A 477 -1.09 17.22 7.79
C ASN A 477 0.15 16.45 8.24
N GLU A 478 0.51 16.58 9.52
CA GLU A 478 1.63 15.84 10.07
C GLU A 478 1.26 14.38 10.29
N VAL A 479 2.19 13.49 9.95
CA VAL A 479 2.27 12.11 10.46
C VAL A 479 3.59 11.96 11.19
N THR A 480 3.55 11.48 12.43
CA THR A 480 4.74 11.30 13.26
C THR A 480 4.80 9.92 13.87
N LEU A 481 6.01 9.38 13.96
CA LEU A 481 6.35 8.21 14.74
C LEU A 481 7.23 8.62 15.92
N LEU A 482 6.77 8.35 17.13
CA LEU A 482 7.53 8.43 18.36
C LEU A 482 7.87 7.01 18.84
N GLU A 483 9.15 6.71 19.03
CA GLU A 483 9.61 5.54 19.77
C GLU A 483 10.11 5.98 21.15
N LEU A 484 9.67 5.26 22.20
CA LEU A 484 10.20 5.35 23.55
C LEU A 484 10.93 4.06 23.91
N THR A 485 12.23 4.19 24.20
CA THR A 485 13.09 3.09 24.63
C THR A 485 13.51 3.31 26.08
N PRO A 486 13.22 2.38 27.01
CA PRO A 486 13.71 2.46 28.39
C PRO A 486 15.24 2.59 28.41
N VAL A 487 15.77 3.50 29.23
CA VAL A 487 17.22 3.74 29.31
C VAL A 487 17.81 2.95 30.48
N VAL A 488 18.91 2.25 30.20
CA VAL A 488 19.89 1.83 31.20
C VAL A 488 21.04 2.81 31.08
N ASP A 489 21.24 3.63 32.12
CA ASP A 489 22.33 4.61 32.11
C ASP A 489 23.65 3.92 32.44
N GLU A 490 24.55 3.87 31.46
CA GLU A 490 25.88 3.27 31.58
C GLU A 490 26.96 4.32 31.86
N THR A 491 26.56 5.58 32.13
CA THR A 491 27.49 6.66 32.46
C THR A 491 28.29 6.27 33.71
N PRO A 492 29.63 6.15 33.61
CA PRO A 492 30.43 5.76 34.75
C PRO A 492 30.52 6.90 35.76
N GLU A 493 30.67 6.56 37.05
CA GLU A 493 30.67 7.55 38.15
C GLU A 493 31.74 8.65 38.03
N TRP A 494 32.79 8.42 37.26
CA TRP A 494 33.87 9.38 37.04
C TRP A 494 33.64 10.33 35.85
N TRP A 495 32.60 10.11 35.04
CA TRP A 495 32.28 10.96 33.89
C TRP A 495 31.60 12.25 34.35
N ASN A 496 32.04 13.37 33.78
CA ASN A 496 31.42 14.68 34.02
C ASN A 496 31.54 15.55 32.76
N ASP A 497 30.41 15.83 32.11
CA ASP A 497 30.31 16.68 30.92
C ASP A 497 30.72 18.14 31.20
N ASP A 498 30.71 18.59 32.45
CA ASP A 498 31.17 19.94 32.81
C ASP A 498 32.65 20.17 32.49
N ARG A 499 33.43 19.09 32.35
CA ARG A 499 34.83 19.15 31.92
C ARG A 499 35.00 19.35 30.42
N LEU A 500 33.92 19.29 29.65
CA LEU A 500 33.94 19.52 28.21
C LEU A 500 33.78 21.01 27.91
N PHE A 501 34.76 21.56 27.19
CA PHE A 501 34.75 22.95 26.75
C PHE A 501 33.48 23.27 25.96
N GLY A 502 32.74 24.29 26.40
CA GLY A 502 31.50 24.74 25.77
C GLY A 502 30.22 24.00 26.20
N LEU A 503 30.33 22.99 27.07
CA LEU A 503 29.19 22.31 27.68
C LEU A 503 29.10 22.54 29.20
N GLY A 504 30.24 22.75 29.86
CA GLY A 504 30.27 23.07 31.28
C GLY A 504 29.92 24.52 31.61
N THR A 505 29.36 24.73 32.80
CA THR A 505 29.20 26.06 33.40
C THR A 505 30.44 26.51 34.18
N GLU A 506 31.46 25.66 34.32
CA GLU A 506 32.72 26.00 34.97
C GLU A 506 33.70 26.62 33.96
N ASP A 507 34.04 27.89 34.17
CA ASP A 507 35.25 28.46 33.57
C ASP A 507 36.44 27.61 34.06
N PHE A 508 37.19 27.03 33.13
CA PHE A 508 38.50 26.45 33.43
C PHE A 508 39.40 27.58 33.94
N ASP A 509 39.36 27.84 35.24
CA ASP A 509 40.27 28.75 35.91
C ASP A 509 41.66 28.11 35.82
N ALA A 510 42.45 28.60 34.87
CA ALA A 510 43.83 28.21 34.61
C ALA A 510 44.77 28.74 35.71
N SER A 511 44.46 28.42 36.97
CA SER A 511 45.22 28.83 38.16
C SER A 511 45.55 27.65 39.07
N ALA A 512 45.98 26.53 38.50
CA ALA A 512 46.61 25.45 39.26
C ALA A 512 47.83 24.87 38.53
N ASP A 513 48.81 25.71 38.22
CA ASP A 513 50.21 25.28 38.11
C ASP A 513 51.18 26.43 38.40
N ARG A 514 51.27 26.80 39.69
CA ARG A 514 52.41 27.52 40.26
C ARG A 514 52.67 27.01 41.67
N SER A 515 53.38 25.89 41.76
CA SER A 515 54.24 25.58 42.91
C SER A 515 55.38 24.66 42.49
#